data_AF-A0A3M0YCU5-F1
#
_entry.id   AF-A0A3M0YCU5-F1
#
_cell.length_a   1.000
_cell.length_b   1.000
_cell.length_c   1.000
_cell.angle_alpha   90.00
_cell.angle_beta   90.00
_cell.angle_gamma   90.00
#
_symmetry.space_group_name_H-M   'P 1'
#
loop_
_entity.id
_entity.type
_entity.pdbx_description
1 polymer ?
#
loop_
_entity_poly.entity_id
_entity_poly.type
_entity_poly.pdbx_seq_one_letter_code
_entity_poly.pdbx_strand_id
1 'polypeptide(L)'
;MFHVEHPMMQRYFVFGAVLLAALPHAFHLPLWAMAFGAAMLLIGALLGRPLPALLRLLLVAGVVAAITFQFGRVWGRDAGSALLVLMAGLKALEVKGERDLVVMVFLGYFLVLAQLLYSQSIPAFLYTLLAVWALTASLVSIRHPMGMPGLLLSGRLLLQAIPLALLLFLLFPRIAGPLWGLPPDARAGVT
;
A
#
# COMPACT_ATOMS: atom_id res chain seq x y z
N MET A 1 -14.39 27.83 -18.71
CA MET A 1 -13.20 27.47 -19.52
C MET A 1 -12.02 27.25 -18.58
N PHE A 2 -11.95 26.09 -17.91
CA PHE A 2 -10.81 25.66 -17.08
C PHE A 2 -10.77 24.13 -17.14
N HIS A 3 -10.01 23.59 -18.09
CA HIS A 3 -9.86 22.15 -18.34
C HIS A 3 -8.42 21.88 -18.79
N VAL A 4 -7.42 22.29 -18.01
CA VAL A 4 -6.02 22.07 -18.38
C VAL A 4 -5.13 22.00 -17.12
N GLU A 5 -4.23 21.02 -17.07
CA GLU A 5 -2.96 20.98 -16.28
C GLU A 5 -2.84 20.23 -14.92
N HIS A 6 -3.69 19.27 -14.50
CA HIS A 6 -3.40 18.51 -13.25
C HIS A 6 -3.26 16.96 -13.26
N PRO A 7 -3.35 16.22 -14.38
CA PRO A 7 -3.28 14.75 -14.31
C PRO A 7 -1.91 14.24 -13.84
N MET A 8 -0.83 14.95 -14.13
CA MET A 8 0.52 14.57 -13.69
C MET A 8 0.69 14.77 -12.18
N MET A 9 0.24 15.91 -11.64
CA MET A 9 0.36 16.22 -10.22
C MET A 9 -0.40 15.22 -9.33
N GLN A 10 -1.60 14.82 -9.77
CA GLN A 10 -2.38 13.76 -9.13
C GLN A 10 -1.64 12.41 -9.11
N ARG A 11 -1.01 12.01 -10.22
CA ARG A 11 -0.22 10.77 -10.29
C ARG A 11 0.93 10.78 -9.30
N TYR A 12 1.70 11.86 -9.24
CA TYR A 12 2.80 12.00 -8.29
C TYR A 12 2.32 11.91 -6.85
N PHE A 13 1.19 12.53 -6.53
CA PHE A 13 0.62 12.50 -5.19
C PHE A 13 0.18 11.08 -4.78
N VAL A 14 -0.56 10.39 -5.66
CA VAL A 14 -0.99 8.99 -5.43
C VAL A 14 0.22 8.07 -5.26
N PHE A 15 1.23 8.18 -6.12
CA PHE A 15 2.39 7.30 -6.08
C PHE A 15 3.28 7.61 -4.86
N GLY A 16 3.37 8.88 -4.46
CA GLY A 16 4.00 9.29 -3.22
C GLY A 16 3.29 8.71 -1.99
N ALA A 17 1.95 8.72 -1.96
CA ALA A 17 1.18 8.10 -0.88
C ALA A 17 1.34 6.57 -0.83
N VAL A 18 1.42 5.90 -1.99
CA VAL A 18 1.71 4.46 -2.08
C VAL A 18 3.14 4.15 -1.62
N LEU A 19 4.12 4.97 -2.01
CA LEU A 19 5.49 4.83 -1.55
C LEU A 19 5.58 5.01 -0.03
N LEU A 20 4.90 6.01 0.52
CA LEU A 20 4.78 6.25 1.96
C LEU A 20 4.17 5.02 2.67
N ALA A 21 3.15 4.37 2.11
CA ALA A 21 2.61 3.14 2.66
C ALA A 21 3.59 1.95 2.55
N ALA A 22 4.43 1.91 1.52
CA ALA A 22 5.40 0.84 1.28
C ALA A 22 6.65 0.96 2.17
N LEU A 23 7.13 2.17 2.47
CA LEU A 23 8.37 2.44 3.21
C LEU A 23 8.65 1.57 4.44
N PRO A 24 7.71 1.35 5.39
CA PRO A 24 8.01 0.58 6.60
C PRO A 24 8.27 -0.91 6.30
N HIS A 25 7.86 -1.41 5.13
CA HIS A 25 8.16 -2.77 4.70
C HIS A 25 9.66 -2.97 4.41
N ALA A 26 10.44 -1.91 4.22
CA ALA A 26 11.90 -2.00 4.05
C ALA A 26 12.62 -2.57 5.27
N PHE A 27 12.01 -2.55 6.45
CA PHE A 27 12.55 -3.16 7.67
C PHE A 27 12.28 -4.67 7.76
N HIS A 28 11.45 -5.22 6.87
CA HIS A 28 10.99 -6.61 6.94
C HIS A 28 11.21 -7.39 5.64
N LEU A 29 11.31 -6.69 4.51
CA LEU A 29 11.42 -7.29 3.18
C LEU A 29 12.83 -7.13 2.60
N PRO A 30 13.22 -8.01 1.66
CA PRO A 30 14.48 -7.86 0.92
C PRO A 30 14.57 -6.49 0.25
N LEU A 31 15.71 -5.82 0.43
CA LEU A 31 15.94 -4.46 -0.08
C LEU A 31 15.80 -4.37 -1.61
N TRP A 32 16.11 -5.45 -2.33
CA TRP A 32 15.92 -5.50 -3.78
C TRP A 32 14.45 -5.32 -4.18
N ALA A 33 13.51 -5.89 -3.41
CA ALA A 33 12.09 -5.82 -3.70
C ALA A 33 11.56 -4.39 -3.47
N MET A 34 12.03 -3.75 -2.40
CA MET A 34 11.74 -2.34 -2.11
C MET A 34 12.31 -1.41 -3.18
N ALA A 35 13.58 -1.60 -3.54
CA ALA A 35 14.25 -0.79 -4.56
C ALA A 35 13.57 -0.93 -5.92
N PHE A 36 13.22 -2.17 -6.32
CA PHE A 36 12.52 -2.43 -7.57
C PHE A 36 11.11 -1.81 -7.56
N GLY A 37 10.32 -2.02 -6.50
CA GLY A 37 8.97 -1.46 -6.37
C GLY A 37 8.98 0.07 -6.42
N ALA A 38 9.89 0.72 -5.69
CA ALA A 38 10.07 2.17 -5.72
C ALA A 38 10.54 2.69 -7.09
N ALA A 39 11.47 1.97 -7.75
CA ALA A 39 11.92 2.33 -9.09
C ALA A 39 10.78 2.26 -10.11
N MET A 40 9.94 1.21 -10.07
CA MET A 40 8.80 1.10 -10.99
C MET A 40 7.73 2.15 -10.72
N LEU A 41 7.48 2.52 -9.46
CA LEU A 41 6.64 3.68 -9.11
C LEU A 41 7.18 4.96 -9.72
N LEU A 42 8.47 5.25 -9.55
CA LEU A 42 9.11 6.45 -10.09
C LEU A 42 9.07 6.47 -11.61
N ILE A 43 9.44 5.37 -12.27
CA ILE A 43 9.41 5.23 -13.72
C ILE A 43 7.98 5.41 -14.25
N GLY A 44 6.97 4.82 -13.60
CA GLY A 44 5.57 4.99 -13.96
C GLY A 44 5.08 6.43 -13.79
N ALA A 45 5.60 7.16 -12.80
CA ALA A 45 5.30 8.56 -12.58
C ALA A 45 5.87 9.44 -13.71
N LEU A 46 7.14 9.21 -14.05
CA LEU A 46 7.89 10.00 -15.04
C LEU A 46 7.47 9.70 -16.49
N LEU A 47 7.16 8.45 -16.83
CA LEU A 47 6.76 8.05 -18.18
C LEU A 47 5.43 8.67 -18.60
N GLY A 48 4.48 8.77 -17.66
CA GLY A 48 3.13 9.27 -17.94
C GLY A 48 2.30 8.38 -18.89
N ARG A 49 2.83 7.25 -19.38
CA ARG A 49 2.17 6.35 -20.33
C ARG A 49 2.45 4.89 -19.98
N PRO A 50 1.54 3.96 -20.32
CA PRO A 50 1.73 2.55 -20.02
C PRO A 50 2.88 1.95 -20.83
N LEU A 51 3.60 1.01 -20.23
CA LEU A 51 4.62 0.23 -20.94
C LEU A 51 4.01 -0.73 -21.97
N PRO A 52 4.77 -1.13 -23.02
CA PRO A 52 4.34 -2.16 -23.96
C PRO A 52 3.92 -3.45 -23.23
N ALA A 53 2.89 -4.13 -23.74
CA ALA A 53 2.32 -5.31 -23.08
C ALA A 53 3.34 -6.44 -22.86
N LEU A 54 4.21 -6.68 -23.85
CA LEU A 54 5.25 -7.70 -23.74
C LEU A 54 6.25 -7.40 -22.61
N LEU A 55 6.70 -6.15 -22.49
CA LEU A 55 7.63 -5.76 -21.42
C LEU A 55 6.98 -5.93 -20.05
N ARG A 56 5.71 -5.57 -19.89
CA ARG A 56 4.97 -5.78 -18.64
C ARG A 56 4.83 -7.26 -18.29
N LEU A 57 4.51 -8.10 -19.28
CA LEU A 57 4.44 -9.54 -19.08
C LEU A 57 5.78 -10.13 -18.61
N LEU A 58 6.89 -9.70 -19.23
CA LEU A 58 8.24 -10.12 -18.83
C LEU A 58 8.59 -9.66 -17.41
N LEU A 59 8.23 -8.43 -17.03
CA LEU A 59 8.45 -7.92 -15.67
C LEU A 59 7.63 -8.69 -14.64
N VAL A 60 6.36 -8.99 -14.93
CA VAL A 60 5.50 -9.80 -14.05
C VAL A 60 6.09 -11.21 -13.88
N ALA A 61 6.47 -11.87 -14.98
CA ALA A 61 7.08 -13.19 -14.93
C ALA A 61 8.39 -13.17 -14.12
N GLY A 62 9.23 -12.14 -14.32
CA GLY A 62 10.47 -11.95 -13.57
C GLY A 62 10.23 -11.73 -12.08
N VAL A 63 9.23 -10.93 -11.70
CA VAL A 63 8.85 -10.73 -10.29
C VAL A 63 8.36 -12.02 -9.64
N VAL A 64 7.51 -12.79 -10.32
CA VAL A 64 7.02 -14.08 -9.80
C VAL A 64 8.19 -15.04 -9.60
N ALA A 65 9.08 -15.16 -10.59
CA ALA A 65 10.28 -15.99 -10.49
C ALA A 65 11.19 -15.54 -9.32
N ALA A 66 11.47 -14.24 -9.20
CA ALA A 66 12.30 -13.68 -8.14
C ALA A 66 11.71 -13.94 -6.74
N ILE A 67 10.39 -13.79 -6.56
CA ILE A 67 9.70 -14.09 -5.30
C ILE A 67 9.77 -15.59 -4.99
N THR A 68 9.49 -16.46 -5.97
CA THR A 68 9.57 -17.92 -5.75
C THR A 68 10.97 -18.36 -5.37
N PHE A 69 12.00 -17.77 -5.98
CA PHE A 69 13.40 -18.06 -5.65
C PHE A 69 13.78 -17.53 -4.26
N GLN A 70 13.34 -16.31 -3.92
CA GLN A 70 13.69 -15.66 -2.65
C GLN A 70 13.03 -16.30 -1.43
N PHE A 71 11.76 -16.71 -1.53
CA PHE A 71 10.96 -17.18 -0.39
C PHE A 71 10.64 -18.68 -0.44
N GLY A 72 10.94 -19.36 -1.56
CA GLY A 72 10.58 -20.77 -1.80
C GLY A 72 9.08 -21.02 -2.00
N ARG A 73 8.25 -20.01 -1.81
CA ARG A 73 6.77 -20.04 -1.91
C ARG A 73 6.22 -18.66 -2.20
N VAL A 74 5.01 -18.60 -2.74
CA VAL A 74 4.30 -17.33 -3.04
C VAL A 74 3.27 -16.93 -1.98
N TRP A 75 3.06 -17.76 -0.96
CA TRP A 75 2.11 -17.51 0.12
C TRP A 75 2.80 -17.28 1.46
N GLY A 76 2.06 -16.65 2.38
CA GLY A 76 2.54 -16.25 3.70
C GLY A 76 2.72 -14.74 3.83
N ARG A 77 2.91 -14.25 5.06
CA ARG A 77 3.00 -12.82 5.38
C ARG A 77 4.11 -12.11 4.58
N ASP A 78 5.31 -12.67 4.56
CA ASP A 78 6.48 -12.02 3.95
C ASP A 78 6.45 -12.05 2.43
N ALA A 79 6.19 -13.23 1.84
CA ALA A 79 6.05 -13.36 0.38
C ALA A 79 4.86 -12.53 -0.14
N GLY A 80 3.72 -12.54 0.57
CA GLY A 80 2.54 -11.75 0.21
C GLY A 80 2.80 -10.25 0.28
N SER A 81 3.48 -9.77 1.32
CA SER A 81 3.82 -8.35 1.47
C SER A 81 4.82 -7.89 0.39
N ALA A 82 5.82 -8.70 0.07
CA ALA A 82 6.74 -8.43 -1.04
C ALA A 82 6.02 -8.40 -2.39
N LEU A 83 5.10 -9.35 -2.61
CA LEU A 83 4.28 -9.36 -3.82
C LEU A 83 3.39 -8.11 -3.92
N LEU A 84 2.80 -7.63 -2.81
CA LEU A 84 2.03 -6.40 -2.79
C LEU A 84 2.88 -5.18 -3.19
N VAL A 85 4.09 -5.05 -2.64
CA VAL A 85 5.02 -3.95 -2.99
C VAL A 85 5.39 -4.00 -4.47
N LEU A 86 5.78 -5.18 -4.97
CA LEU A 86 6.17 -5.35 -6.37
C LEU A 86 4.98 -5.16 -7.31
N MET A 87 3.79 -5.65 -6.94
CA MET A 87 2.57 -5.45 -7.72
C MET A 87 2.17 -3.97 -7.77
N ALA A 88 2.29 -3.21 -6.67
CA ALA A 88 2.07 -1.77 -6.68
C ALA A 88 3.04 -1.07 -7.63
N GLY A 89 4.33 -1.43 -7.59
CA GLY A 89 5.33 -0.93 -8.54
C GLY A 89 4.97 -1.23 -10.00
N LEU A 90 4.67 -2.49 -10.31
CA LEU A 90 4.31 -2.90 -11.68
C LEU A 90 2.99 -2.26 -12.15
N LYS A 91 1.98 -2.17 -11.28
CA LYS A 91 0.70 -1.53 -11.59
C LYS A 91 0.86 -0.05 -11.95
N ALA A 92 1.84 0.63 -11.36
CA ALA A 92 2.18 2.02 -11.70
C ALA A 92 2.55 2.20 -13.18
N LEU A 93 3.18 1.19 -13.79
CA LEU A 93 3.57 1.16 -15.21
C LEU A 93 2.38 0.88 -16.15
N GLU A 94 1.20 0.62 -15.60
CA GLU A 94 -0.02 0.33 -16.36
C GLU A 94 -1.06 1.43 -16.28
N VAL A 95 -0.84 2.46 -15.47
CA VAL A 95 -1.83 3.52 -15.20
C VAL A 95 -2.15 4.29 -16.47
N LYS A 96 -3.42 4.20 -16.90
CA LYS A 96 -3.97 4.92 -18.07
C LYS A 96 -4.92 6.05 -17.70
N GLY A 97 -5.51 6.01 -16.51
CA GLY A 97 -6.45 7.03 -16.07
C GLY A 97 -6.83 6.92 -14.60
N GLU A 98 -7.85 7.67 -14.19
CA GLU A 98 -8.29 7.79 -12.80
C GLU A 98 -8.71 6.46 -12.16
N ARG A 99 -9.33 5.57 -12.94
CA ARG A 99 -9.71 4.23 -12.45
C ARG A 99 -8.50 3.44 -11.95
N ASP A 100 -7.37 3.54 -12.65
CA ASP A 100 -6.13 2.88 -12.23
C ASP A 100 -5.51 3.56 -11.01
N LEU A 101 -5.65 4.89 -10.86
CA LEU A 101 -5.21 5.60 -9.66
C LEU A 101 -5.99 5.18 -8.42
N VAL A 102 -7.28 4.94 -8.54
CA VAL A 102 -8.10 4.39 -7.46
C VAL A 102 -7.58 3.00 -7.06
N VAL A 103 -7.23 2.14 -8.03
CA VAL A 103 -6.62 0.83 -7.75
C VAL A 103 -5.28 0.97 -7.02
N MET A 104 -4.44 1.93 -7.42
CA MET A 104 -3.17 2.22 -6.73
C MET A 104 -3.41 2.62 -5.26
N VAL A 105 -4.43 3.42 -4.98
CA VAL A 105 -4.77 3.77 -3.59
C VAL A 105 -5.22 2.53 -2.81
N PHE A 106 -6.04 1.65 -3.39
CA PHE A 106 -6.42 0.40 -2.73
C PHE A 106 -5.22 -0.51 -2.46
N LEU A 107 -4.25 -0.58 -3.37
CA LEU A 107 -2.98 -1.26 -3.11
C LEU A 107 -2.21 -0.63 -1.95
N GLY A 108 -2.20 0.70 -1.85
CA GLY A 108 -1.66 1.41 -0.69
C GLY A 108 -2.35 1.03 0.62
N TYR A 109 -3.68 0.90 0.64
CA TYR A 109 -4.40 0.43 1.83
C TYR A 109 -4.04 -1.02 2.18
N PHE A 110 -3.90 -1.91 1.19
CA PHE A 110 -3.43 -3.27 1.44
C PHE A 110 -2.03 -3.31 2.03
N LEU A 111 -1.12 -2.44 1.59
CA LEU A 111 0.20 -2.29 2.19
C LEU A 111 0.12 -1.81 3.64
N VAL A 112 -0.74 -0.84 3.95
CA VAL A 112 -0.98 -0.42 5.35
C VAL A 112 -1.45 -1.60 6.20
N LEU A 113 -2.42 -2.39 5.70
CA LEU A 113 -2.90 -3.57 6.41
C LEU A 113 -1.80 -4.62 6.59
N ALA A 114 -0.97 -4.83 5.57
CA ALA A 114 0.18 -5.73 5.64
C ALA A 114 1.18 -5.28 6.71
N GLN A 115 1.45 -3.98 6.85
CA GLN A 115 2.32 -3.45 7.90
C GLN A 115 1.79 -3.75 9.31
N LEU A 116 0.47 -3.72 9.50
CA LEU A 116 -0.16 -4.06 10.79
C LEU A 116 -0.05 -5.55 11.14
N LEU A 117 0.29 -6.42 10.18
CA LEU A 117 0.65 -7.83 10.44
C LEU A 117 2.08 -7.98 11.00
N TYR A 118 2.93 -6.96 10.85
CA TYR A 118 4.30 -6.96 11.38
C TYR A 118 4.40 -6.30 12.75
N SER A 119 3.76 -5.14 12.94
CA SER A 119 3.89 -4.36 14.17
C SER A 119 2.57 -3.76 14.61
N GLN A 120 2.23 -3.98 15.88
CA GLN A 120 1.09 -3.39 16.57
C GLN A 120 1.53 -2.29 17.57
N SER A 121 2.76 -1.78 17.42
CA SER A 121 3.29 -0.74 18.30
C SER A 121 2.65 0.62 18.02
N ILE A 122 2.67 1.52 19.02
CA ILE A 122 2.14 2.88 18.89
C ILE A 122 2.82 3.65 17.74
N PRO A 123 4.16 3.62 17.56
CA PRO A 123 4.80 4.29 16.43
C PRO A 123 4.35 3.76 15.07
N ALA A 124 4.20 2.42 14.93
CA ALA A 124 3.71 1.82 13.69
C ALA A 124 2.27 2.27 13.40
N PHE A 125 1.41 2.31 14.42
CA PHE A 125 0.04 2.81 14.29
C PHE A 125 0.01 4.27 13.81
N LEU A 126 0.76 5.17 14.45
CA LEU A 126 0.82 6.58 14.05
C LEU A 126 1.32 6.76 12.61
N TYR A 127 2.31 5.97 12.21
CA TYR A 127 2.81 5.97 10.84
C TYR A 127 1.73 5.51 9.84
N THR A 128 1.06 4.39 10.14
CA THR A 128 -0.03 3.88 9.29
C THR A 128 -1.20 4.85 9.19
N LEU A 129 -1.50 5.61 10.26
CA LEU A 129 -2.53 6.64 10.23
C LEU A 129 -2.16 7.78 9.27
N LEU A 130 -0.89 8.20 9.27
CA LEU A 130 -0.38 9.18 8.32
C LEU A 130 -0.43 8.67 6.87
N ALA A 131 -0.08 7.41 6.63
CA ALA A 131 -0.21 6.78 5.31
C ALA A 131 -1.68 6.69 4.86
N VAL A 132 -2.60 6.28 5.74
CA VAL A 132 -4.04 6.25 5.47
C VAL A 132 -4.57 7.64 5.14
N TRP A 133 -4.13 8.68 5.85
CA TRP A 133 -4.51 10.05 5.54
C TRP A 133 -4.03 10.49 4.15
N ALA A 134 -2.77 10.22 3.80
CA ALA A 134 -2.23 10.52 2.47
C ALA A 134 -2.98 9.78 1.35
N LEU A 135 -3.33 8.50 1.58
CA LEU A 135 -4.12 7.69 0.64
C LEU A 135 -5.57 8.20 0.53
N THR A 136 -6.18 8.61 1.64
CA THR A 136 -7.53 9.19 1.66
C THR A 136 -7.56 10.53 0.94
N ALA A 137 -6.56 11.38 1.18
CA ALA A 137 -6.36 12.62 0.44
C ALA A 137 -6.18 12.34 -1.05
N SER A 138 -5.48 11.25 -1.41
CA SER A 138 -5.30 10.83 -2.80
C SER A 138 -6.64 10.48 -3.45
N LEU A 139 -7.52 9.72 -2.78
CA LEU A 139 -8.88 9.45 -3.27
C LEU A 139 -9.70 10.72 -3.49
N VAL A 140 -9.62 11.68 -2.56
CA VAL A 140 -10.31 12.97 -2.72
C VAL A 140 -9.75 13.72 -3.92
N SER A 141 -8.42 13.74 -4.09
CA SER A 141 -7.74 14.44 -5.18
C SER A 141 -8.01 13.84 -6.57
N ILE A 142 -8.43 12.57 -6.64
CA ILE A 142 -8.84 11.95 -7.91
C ILE A 142 -10.20 12.51 -8.38
N ARG A 143 -11.11 12.83 -7.45
CA ARG A 143 -12.46 13.32 -7.79
C ARG A 143 -12.61 14.85 -7.75
N HIS A 144 -11.70 15.53 -7.07
CA HIS A 144 -11.71 16.98 -6.91
C HIS A 144 -10.33 17.58 -7.25
N PRO A 145 -10.27 18.85 -7.68
CA PRO A 145 -9.00 19.53 -7.92
C PRO A 145 -8.07 19.45 -6.71
N MET A 146 -6.79 19.19 -6.96
CA MET A 146 -5.80 18.99 -5.91
C MET A 146 -5.55 20.29 -5.14
N GLY A 147 -5.50 20.22 -3.79
CA GLY A 147 -5.24 21.38 -2.95
C GLY A 147 -5.56 21.18 -1.46
N MET A 148 -5.26 22.21 -0.66
CA MET A 148 -5.51 22.26 0.79
C MET A 148 -6.94 21.85 1.21
N PRO A 149 -8.01 22.22 0.46
CA PRO A 149 -9.37 21.77 0.78
C PRO A 149 -9.52 20.24 0.78
N GLY A 150 -8.81 19.53 -0.08
CA GLY A 150 -8.85 18.07 -0.15
C GLY A 150 -8.15 17.39 1.05
N LEU A 151 -7.04 17.97 1.53
CA LEU A 151 -6.35 17.50 2.73
C LEU A 151 -7.20 17.70 3.99
N LEU A 152 -7.86 18.85 4.10
CA LEU A 152 -8.77 19.14 5.20
C LEU A 152 -10.02 18.24 5.16
N LEU A 153 -10.58 18.01 3.97
CA LEU A 153 -11.73 17.12 3.81
C LEU A 153 -11.39 15.68 4.21
N SER A 154 -10.28 15.14 3.70
CA SER A 154 -9.81 13.80 4.09
C SER A 154 -9.53 13.68 5.59
N GLY A 155 -8.95 14.72 6.20
CA GLY A 155 -8.77 14.78 7.66
C GLY A 155 -10.11 14.76 8.43
N ARG A 156 -11.11 15.52 7.96
CA ARG A 156 -12.47 15.50 8.54
C ARG A 156 -13.14 14.13 8.41
N LEU A 157 -13.01 13.47 7.26
CA LEU A 157 -13.54 12.12 7.05
C LEU A 157 -12.91 11.12 8.03
N LEU A 158 -11.59 11.20 8.23
CA LEU A 158 -10.89 10.35 9.22
C LEU A 158 -11.33 10.67 10.66
N LEU A 159 -11.52 11.95 11.00
CA LEU A 159 -12.00 12.34 12.32
C LEU A 159 -13.42 11.78 12.60
N GLN A 160 -14.29 11.82 11.58
CA GLN A 160 -15.63 11.23 11.65
C GLN A 160 -15.61 9.70 11.75
N ALA A 161 -14.54 9.04 11.30
CA ALA A 161 -14.36 7.61 11.46
C ALA A 161 -13.98 7.20 12.90
N ILE A 162 -13.47 8.12 13.72
CA ILE A 162 -13.05 7.83 15.10
C ILE A 162 -14.21 7.32 15.97
N PRO A 163 -15.40 7.97 16.03
CA PRO A 163 -16.54 7.44 16.78
C PRO A 163 -16.92 6.02 16.38
N LEU A 164 -16.92 5.73 15.08
CA LEU A 164 -17.21 4.39 14.57
C LEU A 164 -16.11 3.39 14.97
N ALA A 165 -14.84 3.77 14.90
CA ALA A 165 -13.72 2.93 15.33
C ALA A 165 -13.79 2.62 16.84
N LEU A 166 -14.12 3.61 17.66
CA LEU A 166 -14.32 3.42 19.11
C LEU A 166 -15.50 2.49 19.39
N LEU A 167 -16.63 2.67 18.68
CA LEU A 167 -17.78 1.78 18.80
C LEU A 167 -17.41 0.34 18.42
N LEU A 168 -16.74 0.14 17.30
CA LEU A 168 -16.26 -1.18 16.87
C LEU A 168 -15.26 -1.78 17.86
N PHE A 169 -14.37 -0.98 18.45
CA PHE A 169 -13.41 -1.45 19.44
C PHE A 169 -14.08 -1.89 20.74
N LEU A 170 -15.13 -1.18 21.18
CA LEU A 170 -15.93 -1.54 22.35
C LEU A 170 -16.76 -2.81 22.09
N LEU A 171 -17.34 -2.95 20.89
CA LEU A 171 -18.16 -4.10 20.52
C LEU A 171 -17.34 -5.35 20.19
N PHE A 172 -16.14 -5.17 19.62
CA PHE A 172 -15.22 -6.22 19.22
C PHE A 172 -13.85 -5.98 19.87
N PRO A 173 -13.71 -6.28 21.17
CA PRO A 173 -12.41 -6.17 21.84
C PRO A 173 -11.39 -7.06 21.11
N ARG A 174 -10.20 -6.52 20.88
CA ARG A 174 -9.12 -7.21 20.15
C ARG A 174 -8.91 -8.62 20.71
N ILE A 175 -9.12 -9.63 19.89
CA ILE A 175 -8.78 -11.01 20.25
C ILE A 175 -7.26 -11.09 20.22
N ALA A 176 -6.64 -11.47 21.35
CA ALA A 176 -5.20 -11.61 21.45
C ALA A 176 -4.76 -12.88 20.69
N GLY A 177 -4.28 -12.70 19.46
CA GLY A 177 -3.71 -13.77 18.64
C GLY A 177 -4.19 -13.72 17.19
N PRO A 178 -3.42 -14.30 16.25
CA PRO A 178 -3.87 -14.43 14.87
C PRO A 178 -5.08 -15.36 14.80
N LEU A 179 -6.18 -14.90 14.18
CA LEU A 179 -7.37 -15.74 13.89
C LEU A 179 -7.04 -16.95 13.00
N TRP A 180 -5.89 -16.87 12.30
CA TRP A 180 -5.34 -17.87 11.40
C TRP A 180 -4.14 -18.61 12.01
N GLY A 181 -3.95 -18.47 13.33
CA GLY A 181 -2.89 -19.17 14.05
C GLY A 181 -3.06 -20.67 13.89
N LEU A 182 -2.07 -21.32 13.29
CA LEU A 182 -1.85 -22.75 13.51
C LEU A 182 -1.69 -22.98 15.02
N PRO A 183 -2.09 -24.16 15.55
CA PRO A 183 -2.06 -24.44 16.99
C PRO A 183 -0.74 -23.95 17.59
N PRO A 184 -0.76 -23.31 18.78
CA PRO A 184 0.49 -22.97 19.45
C PRO A 184 1.28 -24.27 19.53
N ASP A 185 2.50 -24.26 18.99
CA ASP A 185 3.42 -25.37 19.16
C ASP A 185 3.37 -25.79 20.63
N ALA A 186 2.95 -27.03 20.84
CA ALA A 186 2.97 -27.75 22.10
C ALA A 186 4.43 -28.00 22.52
N ARG A 187 5.18 -26.91 22.69
CA ARG A 187 6.56 -26.83 23.16
C ARG A 187 6.75 -25.55 23.98
N ALA A 188 5.85 -25.33 24.94
CA ALA A 188 6.30 -24.89 26.25
C ALA A 188 6.86 -26.14 26.94
N GLY A 189 8.09 -26.51 26.55
CA GLY A 189 8.91 -27.38 27.38
C GLY A 189 9.11 -26.66 28.70
N VAL A 190 8.44 -27.13 29.74
CA VAL A 190 8.77 -26.77 31.11
C VAL A 190 10.17 -27.30 31.37
N THR A 191 11.12 -26.39 31.53
CA THR A 191 12.28 -26.57 32.40
C THR A 191 12.30 -25.39 33.35
#